data_AF-A0A3C1GSV6-F1
#
_entry.id   AF-A0A3C1GSV6-F1
#
_cell.length_a   1.000
_cell.length_b   1.000
_cell.length_c   1.000
_cell.angle_alpha   90.00
_cell.angle_beta   90.00
_cell.angle_gamma   90.00
#
_symmetry.space_group_name_H-M   'P 1'
#
loop_
_entity.id
_entity.type
_entity.pdbx_description
1 polymer ?
#
loop_
_entity_poly.entity_id
_entity_poly.type
_entity_poly.pdbx_seq_one_letter_code
_entity_poly.pdbx_strand_id
1 'polypeptide(L)'
;GLQAFHDREAEMIDLPIEKGPYAELLIKLSKLQQRLPAKVHHCPIKIALVTARNAPADLRAIKTLRAWGVDVDMAFFLGGLEKTSVLKTFAPHIFFDDSIKHIDAARRFMPTALVPYRSTSLLHDNSYLDSSEVASTLTFKPTVQPLFALKV
;
A
#
# COMPACT_ATOMS: atom_id res chain seq x y z
N GLY A 1 11.79 24.06 -0.78
CA GLY A 1 11.48 23.84 0.65
C GLY A 1 10.04 23.39 0.82
N LEU A 2 9.57 23.19 2.06
CA LEU A 2 8.20 22.70 2.34
C LEU A 2 7.11 23.64 1.83
N GLN A 3 7.30 24.96 1.98
CA GLN A 3 6.34 25.95 1.49
C GLN A 3 6.13 25.84 -0.03
N ALA A 4 7.22 25.84 -0.80
CA ALA A 4 7.17 25.66 -2.26
C ALA A 4 6.53 24.33 -2.69
N PHE A 5 6.61 23.29 -1.86
CA PHE A 5 5.89 22.03 -2.11
C PHE A 5 4.39 22.18 -1.92
N HIS A 6 3.94 22.85 -0.84
CA HIS A 6 2.53 23.12 -0.61
C HIS A 6 1.93 24.03 -1.68
N ASP A 7 2.63 25.11 -2.05
CA ASP A 7 2.18 26.05 -3.08
C ASP A 7 2.00 25.30 -4.42
N ARG A 8 2.97 24.46 -4.79
CA ARG A 8 2.90 23.65 -6.01
C ARG A 8 1.78 22.61 -5.96
N GLU A 9 1.55 21.94 -4.82
CA GLU A 9 0.43 20.99 -4.69
C GLU A 9 -0.93 21.69 -4.78
N ALA A 10 -1.03 22.94 -4.29
CA ALA A 10 -2.23 23.75 -4.41
C ALA A 10 -2.48 24.21 -5.86
N GLU A 11 -1.45 24.68 -6.57
CA GLU A 11 -1.53 25.07 -7.98
C GLU A 11 -1.91 23.89 -8.89
N MET A 12 -1.37 22.70 -8.61
CA MET A 12 -1.61 21.48 -9.39
C MET A 12 -2.79 20.65 -8.87
N ILE A 13 -3.64 21.19 -8.00
CA ILE A 13 -4.67 20.40 -7.29
C ILE A 13 -5.59 19.59 -8.23
N ASP A 14 -5.89 20.13 -9.42
CA ASP A 14 -6.72 19.49 -10.45
C ASP A 14 -5.93 18.65 -11.46
N LEU A 15 -4.60 18.68 -11.40
CA LEU A 15 -3.73 17.88 -12.24
C LEU A 15 -3.36 16.56 -11.53
N PRO A 16 -3.82 15.41 -12.06
CA PRO A 16 -3.50 14.10 -11.48
C PRO A 16 -1.99 13.89 -11.35
N ILE A 17 -1.57 13.24 -10.27
CA ILE A 17 -0.18 12.80 -10.10
C ILE A 17 0.16 11.79 -11.20
N GLU A 18 1.38 11.83 -11.73
CA GLU A 18 1.86 10.83 -12.66
C GLU A 18 1.88 9.44 -12.03
N LYS A 19 1.71 8.41 -12.87
CA LYS A 19 1.66 7.02 -12.41
C LYS A 19 3.03 6.58 -11.89
N GLY A 20 3.16 6.53 -10.58
CA GLY A 20 4.28 5.88 -9.89
C GLY A 20 4.20 4.35 -9.91
N PRO A 21 5.15 3.67 -9.24
CA PRO A 21 5.20 2.19 -9.20
C PRO A 21 3.93 1.56 -8.60
N TYR A 22 3.27 2.28 -7.68
CA TYR A 22 2.01 1.89 -7.05
C TYR A 22 0.79 1.88 -7.96
N ALA A 23 0.78 2.73 -8.99
CA ALA A 23 -0.47 3.08 -9.67
C ALA A 23 -1.14 1.86 -10.29
N GLU A 24 -0.36 1.04 -11.00
CA GLU A 24 -0.89 -0.14 -11.69
C GLU A 24 -1.36 -1.24 -10.74
N LEU A 25 -0.71 -1.39 -9.58
CA LEU A 25 -1.17 -2.32 -8.54
C LEU A 25 -2.52 -1.88 -7.98
N LEU A 26 -2.66 -0.60 -7.61
CA LEU A 26 -3.90 -0.05 -7.06
C LEU A 26 -5.05 -0.13 -8.07
N ILE A 27 -4.81 0.21 -9.33
CA ILE A 27 -5.81 0.10 -10.41
C ILE A 27 -6.27 -1.35 -10.57
N LYS A 28 -5.35 -2.32 -10.56
CA LYS A 28 -5.70 -3.74 -10.69
C LYS A 28 -6.48 -4.26 -9.48
N LEU A 29 -6.08 -3.89 -8.26
CA LEU A 29 -6.78 -4.27 -7.03
C LEU A 29 -8.20 -3.68 -6.98
N SER A 30 -8.36 -2.41 -7.36
CA SER A 30 -9.69 -1.78 -7.41
C SER A 30 -10.59 -2.42 -8.47
N LYS A 31 -10.06 -2.71 -9.66
CA LYS A 31 -10.79 -3.47 -10.69
C LYS A 31 -11.17 -4.88 -10.23
N LEU A 32 -10.30 -5.54 -9.47
CA LEU A 32 -10.59 -6.85 -8.87
C LEU A 32 -11.72 -6.72 -7.84
N GLN A 33 -11.68 -5.70 -6.99
CA GLN A 33 -12.71 -5.40 -5.99
C GLN A 33 -14.08 -5.25 -6.65
N GLN A 34 -14.18 -4.53 -7.77
CA GLN A 34 -15.42 -4.33 -8.54
C GLN A 34 -15.96 -5.62 -9.18
N ARG A 35 -15.09 -6.58 -9.50
CA ARG A 35 -15.48 -7.87 -10.10
C ARG A 35 -15.91 -8.91 -9.07
N LEU A 36 -15.56 -8.72 -7.81
CA LEU A 36 -15.94 -9.63 -6.74
C LEU A 36 -17.43 -9.44 -6.42
N PRO A 37 -18.19 -10.53 -6.26
CA PRO A 37 -19.62 -10.44 -6.01
C PRO A 37 -19.86 -9.72 -4.68
N ALA A 38 -20.38 -8.49 -4.73
CA ALA A 38 -20.88 -7.76 -3.56
C ALA A 38 -22.09 -8.44 -2.89
N LYS A 39 -22.53 -9.59 -3.41
CA LYS A 39 -23.75 -10.34 -3.01
C LYS A 39 -23.71 -10.92 -1.59
N VAL A 40 -22.62 -10.76 -0.85
CA VAL A 40 -22.51 -11.20 0.55
C VAL A 40 -22.17 -10.01 1.45
N HIS A 41 -22.92 -8.91 1.38
CA HIS A 41 -22.88 -7.74 2.30
C HIS A 41 -21.52 -7.06 2.59
N HIS A 42 -20.40 -7.57 2.07
CA HIS A 42 -19.04 -7.09 2.27
C HIS A 42 -18.18 -7.56 1.07
N CYS A 43 -17.47 -6.64 0.41
CA CYS A 43 -16.40 -7.04 -0.50
C CYS A 43 -15.28 -7.69 0.33
N PRO A 44 -14.75 -8.87 -0.05
CA PRO A 44 -13.70 -9.54 0.74
C PRO A 44 -12.36 -8.80 0.66
N ILE A 45 -12.20 -7.87 -0.29
CA ILE A 45 -11.03 -7.01 -0.42
C ILE A 45 -11.43 -5.61 0.01
N LYS A 46 -10.70 -5.06 0.99
CA LYS A 46 -10.77 -3.65 1.38
C LYS A 46 -9.41 -3.01 1.18
N ILE A 47 -9.38 -1.84 0.56
CA ILE A 47 -8.16 -1.11 0.22
C ILE A 47 -8.07 0.13 1.10
N ALA A 48 -6.96 0.27 1.83
CA ALA A 48 -6.66 1.47 2.60
C ALA A 48 -5.40 2.15 2.06
N LEU A 49 -5.49 3.45 1.76
CA LEU A 49 -4.32 4.28 1.48
C LEU A 49 -3.72 4.77 2.80
N VAL A 50 -2.40 4.61 2.99
CA VAL A 50 -1.68 5.19 4.13
C VAL A 50 -0.51 6.02 3.60
N THR A 51 -0.57 7.35 3.79
CA THR A 51 0.41 8.28 3.21
C THR A 51 0.85 9.35 4.21
N ALA A 52 2.12 9.77 4.09
CA ALA A 52 2.67 10.86 4.87
C ALA A 52 2.17 12.26 4.45
N ARG A 53 1.49 12.36 3.29
CA ARG A 53 0.90 13.61 2.81
C ARG A 53 -0.05 14.21 3.86
N ASN A 54 0.05 15.52 4.05
CA ASN A 54 -0.87 16.36 4.82
C ASN A 54 -1.61 17.33 3.89
N ALA A 55 -2.62 18.03 4.42
CA ALA A 55 -3.21 19.17 3.75
C ALA A 55 -2.13 20.22 3.41
N PRO A 56 -2.10 20.78 2.18
CA PRO A 56 -3.10 20.70 1.11
C PRO A 56 -2.89 19.56 0.07
N ALA A 57 -1.86 18.73 0.24
CA ALA A 57 -1.45 17.69 -0.72
C ALA A 57 -2.35 16.44 -0.73
N ASP A 58 -3.27 16.34 0.22
CA ASP A 58 -4.28 15.29 0.36
C ASP A 58 -5.34 15.36 -0.75
N LEU A 59 -5.83 16.57 -1.07
CA LEU A 59 -6.86 16.78 -2.09
C LEU A 59 -6.41 16.30 -3.48
N ARG A 60 -5.16 16.62 -3.86
CA ARG A 60 -4.60 16.17 -5.15
C ARG A 60 -4.47 14.65 -5.22
N ALA A 61 -4.10 14.01 -4.11
CA ALA A 61 -4.02 12.55 -4.03
C ALA A 61 -5.41 11.90 -4.22
N ILE A 62 -6.44 12.44 -3.57
CA ILE A 62 -7.84 11.96 -3.72
C ILE A 62 -8.32 12.15 -5.16
N LYS A 63 -8.09 13.33 -5.76
CA LYS A 63 -8.44 13.61 -7.16
C LYS A 63 -7.71 12.68 -8.13
N THR A 64 -6.44 12.37 -7.87
CA THR A 64 -5.66 11.42 -8.66
C THR A 64 -6.26 10.02 -8.62
N LEU A 65 -6.61 9.50 -7.43
CA LEU A 65 -7.22 8.18 -7.30
C LEU A 65 -8.54 8.11 -8.08
N ARG A 66 -9.38 9.16 -8.01
CA ARG A 66 -10.61 9.26 -8.79
C ARG A 66 -10.33 9.28 -10.29
N ALA A 67 -9.35 10.06 -10.75
CA ALA A 67 -8.96 10.11 -12.16
C ALA A 67 -8.45 8.75 -12.68
N TRP A 68 -7.84 7.94 -11.81
CA TRP A 68 -7.43 6.58 -12.14
C TRP A 68 -8.55 5.53 -12.03
N GLY A 69 -9.74 5.93 -11.58
CA GLY A 69 -10.86 5.01 -11.30
C GLY A 69 -10.55 4.03 -10.16
N VAL A 70 -9.76 4.47 -9.17
CA VAL A 70 -9.40 3.69 -7.99
C VAL A 70 -10.30 4.10 -6.84
N ASP A 71 -11.12 3.15 -6.40
CA ASP A 71 -11.88 3.25 -5.16
C ASP A 71 -11.05 2.69 -4.00
N VAL A 72 -10.94 3.48 -2.93
CA VAL A 72 -10.34 3.06 -1.66
C VAL A 72 -11.40 3.13 -0.57
N ASP A 73 -11.45 2.12 0.29
CA ASP A 73 -12.40 2.07 1.41
C ASP A 73 -12.01 3.06 2.51
N MET A 74 -10.69 3.26 2.71
CA MET A 74 -10.14 4.12 3.75
C MET A 74 -8.91 4.87 3.25
N ALA A 75 -8.68 6.08 3.76
CA ALA A 75 -7.48 6.85 3.47
C ALA A 75 -6.98 7.54 4.75
N PHE A 76 -5.72 7.29 5.10
CA PHE A 76 -5.03 7.84 6.26
C PHE A 76 -3.92 8.79 5.80
N PHE A 77 -4.16 10.09 6.02
CA PHE A 77 -3.21 11.18 5.76
C PHE A 77 -2.50 11.53 7.07
N LEU A 78 -1.25 11.08 7.21
CA LEU A 78 -0.58 11.02 8.51
C LEU A 78 0.01 12.36 8.95
N GLY A 79 0.39 13.24 8.01
CA GLY A 79 0.91 14.57 8.30
C GLY A 79 2.02 14.64 9.37
N GLY A 80 2.92 13.65 9.38
CA GLY A 80 4.00 13.54 10.36
C GLY A 80 3.76 12.52 11.47
N LEU A 81 2.57 11.92 11.56
CA LEU A 81 2.34 10.77 12.44
C LEU A 81 3.14 9.56 11.98
N GLU A 82 3.58 8.77 12.96
CA GLU A 82 4.32 7.53 12.72
C GLU A 82 3.46 6.47 12.02
N LYS A 83 3.84 6.12 10.78
CA LYS A 83 3.12 5.18 9.92
C LYS A 83 2.91 3.82 10.58
N THR A 84 3.91 3.34 11.31
CA THR A 84 3.82 2.05 12.02
C THR A 84 2.75 2.04 13.11
N SER A 85 2.45 3.19 13.73
CA SER A 85 1.40 3.28 14.75
C SER A 85 0.03 3.04 14.12
N VAL A 86 -0.25 3.72 13.00
CA VAL A 86 -1.50 3.55 12.24
C VAL A 86 -1.61 2.13 11.69
N LEU A 87 -0.53 1.57 11.14
CA LEU A 87 -0.54 0.20 10.62
C LEU A 87 -0.83 -0.85 11.71
N LYS A 88 -0.31 -0.68 12.93
CA LYS A 88 -0.59 -1.59 14.06
C LYS A 88 -2.05 -1.57 14.47
N THR A 89 -2.66 -0.39 14.53
CA THR A 89 -4.07 -0.24 14.90
C THR A 89 -4.99 -0.71 13.77
N PHE A 90 -4.63 -0.41 12.53
CA PHE A 90 -5.40 -0.82 11.36
C PHE A 90 -5.31 -2.33 11.07
N ALA A 91 -4.17 -2.94 11.41
CA ALA A 91 -3.91 -4.38 11.27
C ALA A 91 -4.25 -4.93 9.86
N PRO A 92 -3.63 -4.43 8.78
CA PRO A 92 -3.89 -4.92 7.44
C PRO A 92 -3.40 -6.36 7.27
N HIS A 93 -4.11 -7.14 6.45
CA HIS A 93 -3.67 -8.50 6.10
C HIS A 93 -2.33 -8.49 5.35
N ILE A 94 -2.12 -7.50 4.46
CA ILE A 94 -0.88 -7.30 3.72
C ILE A 94 -0.64 -5.79 3.58
N PHE A 95 0.58 -5.35 3.87
CA PHE A 95 1.01 -3.97 3.69
C PHE A 95 1.98 -3.84 2.51
N PHE A 96 1.70 -2.90 1.59
CA PHE A 96 2.55 -2.62 0.44
C PHE A 96 3.25 -1.26 0.62
N ASP A 97 4.57 -1.21 0.49
CA ASP A 97 5.36 0.05 0.41
C ASP A 97 6.50 -0.05 -0.64
N ASP A 98 6.95 1.08 -1.21
CA ASP A 98 8.09 1.16 -2.13
C ASP A 98 9.38 1.57 -1.41
N SER A 99 9.26 1.98 -0.15
CA SER A 99 10.38 2.26 0.74
C SER A 99 10.75 1.04 1.56
N ILE A 100 11.98 0.56 1.37
CA ILE A 100 12.59 -0.50 2.18
C ILE A 100 12.48 -0.18 3.68
N LYS A 101 12.71 1.07 4.07
CA LYS A 101 12.59 1.51 5.47
C LYS A 101 11.19 1.26 6.04
N HIS A 102 10.14 1.52 5.25
CA HIS A 102 8.76 1.26 5.69
C HIS A 102 8.48 -0.25 5.78
N ILE A 103 8.96 -1.03 4.81
CA ILE A 103 8.86 -2.49 4.82
C ILE A 103 9.55 -3.07 6.05
N ASP A 104 10.79 -2.66 6.35
CA ASP A 104 11.56 -3.13 7.50
C ASP A 104 10.89 -2.83 8.84
N ALA A 105 10.29 -1.65 8.95
CA ALA A 105 9.58 -1.25 10.16
C ALA A 105 8.27 -2.03 10.35
N ALA A 106 7.55 -2.34 9.26
CA ALA A 106 6.26 -3.01 9.30
C ALA A 106 6.36 -4.55 9.35
N ARG A 107 7.39 -5.17 8.73
CA ARG A 107 7.53 -6.64 8.61
C ARG A 107 7.61 -7.39 9.93
N ARG A 108 7.91 -6.67 11.01
CA ARG A 108 7.93 -7.22 12.38
C ARG A 108 6.53 -7.46 12.95
N PHE A 109 5.50 -6.86 12.35
CA PHE A 109 4.13 -6.86 12.91
C PHE A 109 3.08 -7.41 11.93
N MET A 110 3.34 -7.37 10.61
CA MET A 110 2.40 -7.83 9.59
C MET A 110 3.12 -8.32 8.33
N PRO A 111 2.45 -9.10 7.47
CA PRO A 111 2.95 -9.40 6.13
C PRO A 111 3.17 -8.11 5.33
N THR A 112 4.32 -8.04 4.66
CA THR A 112 4.71 -6.88 3.85
C THR A 112 5.12 -7.29 2.45
N ALA A 113 4.93 -6.39 1.49
CA ALA A 113 5.32 -6.58 0.10
C ALA A 113 5.92 -5.28 -0.45
N LEU A 114 7.19 -5.37 -0.87
CA LEU A 114 7.91 -4.27 -1.50
C LEU A 114 7.42 -4.10 -2.95
N VAL A 115 7.05 -2.89 -3.34
CA VAL A 115 6.70 -2.58 -4.72
C VAL A 115 7.92 -2.01 -5.44
N PRO A 116 8.49 -2.75 -6.41
CA PRO A 116 9.72 -2.34 -7.06
C PRO A 116 9.49 -1.18 -8.03
N TYR A 117 10.51 -0.34 -8.18
CA TYR A 117 10.54 0.64 -9.25
C TYR A 117 10.79 -0.04 -10.61
N ARG A 118 10.46 0.64 -11.71
CA ARG A 118 10.86 0.17 -13.04
C ARG A 118 12.38 0.20 -13.16
N SER A 119 12.95 -0.72 -13.93
CA SER A 119 14.41 -0.77 -14.22
C SER A 119 14.96 0.52 -14.83
N THR A 120 14.12 1.31 -15.49
CA THR A 120 14.49 2.61 -16.06
C THR A 120 14.45 3.77 -15.05
N SER A 121 14.03 3.52 -13.81
CA SER A 121 13.96 4.54 -12.76
C SER A 121 15.33 4.75 -12.13
N LEU A 122 15.71 6.00 -11.87
CA LEU A 122 16.90 6.34 -11.07
C LEU A 122 16.83 5.79 -9.63
N LEU A 123 15.64 5.42 -9.16
CA LEU A 123 15.41 4.86 -7.83
C LEU A 123 15.46 3.32 -7.80
N HIS A 124 15.71 2.66 -8.93
CA HIS A 124 15.66 1.20 -9.03
C HIS A 124 16.75 0.50 -8.20
N ASP A 125 18.00 0.94 -8.29
CA ASP A 125 19.14 0.19 -7.76
C ASP A 125 19.17 0.13 -6.22
N ASN A 126 18.55 1.11 -5.56
CA ASN A 126 18.41 1.16 -4.10
C ASN A 126 17.02 0.71 -3.61
N SER A 127 16.24 0.03 -4.46
CA SER A 127 14.85 -0.36 -4.14
C SER A 127 14.64 -1.84 -3.85
N TYR A 128 15.71 -2.61 -3.65
CA TYR A 128 15.64 -4.02 -3.22
C TYR A 128 16.24 -4.21 -1.84
N LEU A 129 15.63 -5.08 -1.04
CA LEU A 129 16.27 -5.66 0.14
C LEU A 129 17.44 -6.53 -0.35
N ASP A 130 18.63 -6.37 0.23
CA ASP A 130 19.76 -7.21 -0.12
C ASP A 130 19.41 -8.68 0.14
N SER A 131 19.43 -9.46 -0.94
CA SER A 131 19.14 -10.89 -0.97
C SER A 131 20.07 -11.71 -0.06
N SER A 132 21.21 -11.15 0.37
CA SER A 132 22.14 -11.80 1.30
C SER A 132 21.56 -12.01 2.71
N GLU A 133 20.64 -11.17 3.18
CA GLU A 133 20.06 -11.29 4.54
C GLU A 133 18.76 -12.11 4.58
N VAL A 134 18.00 -12.20 3.47
CA VAL A 134 16.64 -12.75 3.47
C VAL A 134 16.61 -14.27 3.26
N ALA A 135 17.60 -14.83 2.54
CA ALA A 135 17.64 -16.25 2.21
C ALA A 135 17.74 -17.18 3.44
N SER A 136 18.28 -16.71 4.56
CA SER A 136 18.43 -17.51 5.79
C SER A 136 17.15 -17.66 6.62
N THR A 137 16.12 -16.83 6.37
CA THR A 137 14.96 -16.71 7.28
C THR A 137 13.66 -17.27 6.69
N LEU A 138 13.62 -17.55 5.38
CA LEU A 138 12.42 -18.06 4.68
C LEU A 138 12.33 -19.60 4.71
N THR A 139 12.31 -20.21 5.89
CA THR A 139 11.78 -21.57 6.04
C THR A 139 10.26 -21.52 6.16
N PHE A 140 9.57 -21.64 5.02
CA PHE A 140 8.14 -21.91 5.01
C PHE A 140 7.88 -23.33 5.56
N LYS A 141 7.29 -23.44 6.75
CA LYS A 141 6.74 -24.70 7.25
C LYS A 141 5.25 -24.77 6.88
N PRO A 142 4.82 -25.62 5.95
CA PRO A 142 3.41 -25.81 5.67
C PRO A 142 2.72 -26.40 6.90
N THR A 143 1.77 -25.67 7.48
CA THR A 143 0.90 -26.20 8.53
C THR A 143 -0.18 -27.05 7.86
N VAL A 144 0.01 -28.37 7.86
CA VAL A 144 -1.08 -29.30 7.53
C VAL A 144 -2.03 -29.32 8.72
N GLN A 145 -3.16 -28.60 8.62
CA GLN A 145 -4.24 -28.79 9.58
C GLN A 145 -4.85 -30.18 9.35
N PRO A 146 -5.00 -31.03 10.38
CA PRO A 146 -5.72 -32.28 10.22
C PRO A 146 -7.19 -31.99 9.91
N LEU A 147 -7.72 -32.68 8.90
CA LEU A 147 -9.15 -32.68 8.56
C LEU A 147 -9.95 -32.96 9.84
N PHE A 148 -10.91 -32.08 10.16
CA PHE A 148 -11.88 -32.33 11.23
C PHE A 148 -12.54 -33.70 10.98
N ALA A 149 -12.22 -34.68 11.83
CA ALA A 149 -12.96 -35.92 11.89
C ALA A 149 -14.35 -35.60 12.46
N LEU A 150 -15.35 -35.52 11.57
CA LEU A 150 -16.75 -35.64 11.97
C LEU A 150 -16.91 -37.02 12.62
N LYS A 151 -17.04 -37.05 13.94
CA LYS A 151 -17.65 -38.19 14.62
C LYS A 151 -19.14 -38.14 14.32
N VAL A 152 -19.60 -39.13 13.56
CA VAL A 152 -21.00 -39.52 13.40
C VAL A 152 -21.51 -40.05 14.72
#